data_AF-A0A937DBS0-F1
#
_entry.id   AF-A0A937DBS0-F1
#
_cell.length_a   1.000
_cell.length_b   1.000
_cell.length_c   1.000
_cell.angle_alpha   90.00
_cell.angle_beta   90.00
_cell.angle_gamma   90.00
#
_symmetry.space_group_name_H-M   'P 1'
#
loop_
_entity.id
_entity.type
_entity.pdbx_description
1 polymer ?
#
loop_
_entity_poly.entity_id
_entity_poly.type
_entity_poly.pdbx_seq_one_letter_code
_entity_poly.pdbx_strand_id
1 'polypeptide(L)'
;MMRFVLLPTRGFTTDEPHNAAAIETFLTTMADPGPRRLPAPPSAKAARFTVLDSIHSNGAKLVAMSDVALMRLKREQPGLRVVPEVFYPPARAPRPRIIESAQMFASRTVLERHTLKVVLKETGQALRDVDVIAFSDVAAGKGAQGTTNGRGQVNLDFPRSVKVLERVYVYPAHTGWPVLLNHWPLRAGTIEVPAIALDFIDSRAKAYPKRHPGDGRGVTVGVIDTGVGPHAALTVAGGMNAVTGEDPADWSDSHVHGTHVAGIIAANGNVGGFLGISPAVTLRAYRVFGKNAEGASSFAIAKAIDRAVADGCDLLNLSLGGGPNDPTTSDAIKAARAKGVVCVIASGNEGGPVAWPARHPLAVSISALGFKGAWPAGAMQVQTVTEPLGKEQSFIADFSNTGPEIDLAGPGVGVISCIPHDRFGVMDGTSMACPAVTGALARRLAADAATLALPRDGDRADAIVKLALAAARDMGLPPLAQGAGLAQ
;
A
#
# COMPACT_ATOMS: atom_id res chain seq x y z
N MET A 1 20.75 13.80 -15.19
CA MET A 1 21.14 14.09 -13.79
C MET A 1 20.48 13.04 -12.92
N MET A 2 21.18 12.51 -11.92
CA MET A 2 20.66 11.52 -11.00
C MET A 2 20.13 12.21 -9.73
N ARG A 3 19.15 11.57 -9.07
CA ARG A 3 18.55 12.05 -7.82
C ARG A 3 19.14 11.32 -6.63
N PHE A 4 19.48 12.07 -5.60
CA PHE A 4 20.04 11.57 -4.35
C PHE A 4 19.36 12.24 -3.16
N VAL A 5 19.32 11.54 -2.05
CA VAL A 5 19.00 12.08 -0.74
C VAL A 5 20.31 12.34 0.01
N LEU A 6 20.49 13.58 0.42
CA LEU A 6 21.56 13.97 1.34
C LEU A 6 21.03 13.81 2.76
N LEU A 7 21.72 13.02 3.57
CA LEU A 7 21.38 12.77 4.97
C LEU A 7 22.53 13.23 5.88
N PRO A 8 22.23 13.61 7.13
CA PRO A 8 23.23 13.80 8.18
C PRO A 8 24.15 12.58 8.33
N THR A 9 25.29 12.72 9.01
CA THR A 9 26.22 11.59 9.23
C THR A 9 25.56 10.45 9.96
N ARG A 10 24.70 10.76 10.93
CA ARG A 10 23.87 9.80 11.65
C ARG A 10 22.46 10.32 11.76
N GLY A 11 21.51 9.41 11.64
CA GLY A 11 20.11 9.73 11.86
C GLY A 11 19.45 10.50 10.74
N PHE A 12 18.23 10.95 11.02
CA PHE A 12 17.37 11.61 10.06
C PHE A 12 17.53 13.14 10.07
N THR A 13 17.86 13.71 11.23
CA THR A 13 18.15 15.13 11.46
C THR A 13 19.50 15.33 12.15
N THR A 14 20.13 16.50 12.02
CA THR A 14 21.40 16.76 12.72
C THR A 14 21.28 16.91 14.24
N ASP A 15 20.06 17.05 14.77
CA ASP A 15 19.80 17.10 16.21
C ASP A 15 20.13 15.77 16.92
N GLU A 16 20.30 14.68 16.15
CA GLU A 16 20.73 13.41 16.69
C GLU A 16 22.21 13.43 17.13
N PRO A 17 22.57 12.72 18.21
CA PRO A 17 23.93 12.70 18.74
C PRO A 17 24.99 12.35 17.69
N HIS A 18 26.18 12.94 17.85
CA HIS A 18 27.39 12.69 17.04
C HIS A 18 27.35 13.23 15.60
N ASN A 19 26.41 14.10 15.25
CA ASN A 19 26.50 14.90 14.03
C ASN A 19 27.52 16.05 14.21
N ALA A 20 28.30 16.32 13.16
CA ALA A 20 29.25 17.43 13.17
C ALA A 20 28.54 18.75 12.86
N ALA A 21 28.83 19.82 13.63
CA ALA A 21 28.24 21.16 13.41
C ALA A 21 28.45 21.70 11.98
N ALA A 22 29.56 21.31 11.33
CA ALA A 22 29.81 21.66 9.93
C ALA A 22 28.75 21.08 8.97
N ILE A 23 28.22 19.89 9.25
CA ILE A 23 27.22 19.21 8.43
C ILE A 23 25.85 19.84 8.62
N GLU A 24 25.49 20.20 9.85
CA GLU A 24 24.29 20.98 10.14
C GLU A 24 24.31 22.33 9.41
N THR A 25 25.42 23.06 9.52
CA THR A 25 25.61 24.33 8.80
C THR A 25 25.43 24.09 7.30
N PHE A 26 26.07 23.06 6.75
CA PHE A 26 25.99 22.71 5.33
C PHE A 26 24.55 22.41 4.89
N LEU A 27 23.83 21.53 5.59
CA LEU A 27 22.44 21.18 5.27
C LEU A 27 21.51 22.40 5.36
N THR A 28 21.73 23.26 6.35
CA THR A 28 20.95 24.49 6.55
C THR A 28 21.12 25.46 5.38
N THR A 29 22.33 25.58 4.80
CA THR A 29 22.53 26.40 3.59
C THR A 29 21.79 25.88 2.35
N MET A 30 21.28 24.65 2.40
CA MET A 30 20.53 24.00 1.33
C MET A 30 19.03 23.86 1.64
N ALA A 31 18.51 24.62 2.62
CA ALA A 31 17.10 24.53 3.02
C ALA A 31 16.13 24.79 1.86
N ASP A 32 16.40 25.81 1.03
CA ASP A 32 15.48 26.16 -0.05
C ASP A 32 15.77 25.40 -1.35
N PRO A 33 14.72 24.97 -2.08
CA PRO A 33 14.84 24.45 -3.44
C PRO A 33 15.50 25.45 -4.39
N GLY A 34 16.20 24.93 -5.40
CA GLY A 34 16.81 25.72 -6.45
C GLY A 34 18.27 25.34 -6.76
N PRO A 35 18.87 26.01 -7.75
CA PRO A 35 20.22 25.71 -8.19
C PRO A 35 21.26 26.15 -7.15
N ARG A 36 22.22 25.28 -6.90
CA ARG A 36 23.37 25.49 -6.01
C ARG A 36 24.68 25.24 -6.76
N ARG A 37 25.77 25.80 -6.24
CA ARG A 37 27.12 25.62 -6.79
C ARG A 37 28.00 24.98 -5.74
N LEU A 38 28.70 23.91 -6.12
CA LEU A 38 29.82 23.40 -5.34
C LEU A 38 31.07 24.22 -5.64
N PRO A 39 31.95 24.46 -4.65
CA PRO A 39 33.27 25.01 -4.87
C PRO A 39 34.00 24.33 -6.03
N ALA A 40 34.80 25.13 -6.73
CA ALA A 40 35.67 24.62 -7.79
C ALA A 40 37.13 24.83 -7.39
N PRO A 41 38.04 23.89 -7.71
CA PRO A 41 39.44 24.23 -7.73
C PRO A 41 39.71 25.33 -8.78
N PRO A 42 40.78 26.13 -8.63
CA PRO A 42 41.04 27.32 -9.46
C PRO A 42 41.04 27.07 -10.98
N SER A 43 41.34 25.83 -11.40
CA SER A 43 41.44 25.42 -12.81
C SER A 43 40.15 24.83 -13.40
N ALA A 44 39.07 24.69 -12.63
CA ALA A 44 37.84 24.05 -13.10
C ALA A 44 36.60 24.93 -12.89
N LYS A 45 35.58 24.75 -13.73
CA LYS A 45 34.26 25.36 -13.48
C LYS A 45 33.58 24.70 -12.27
N ALA A 46 32.85 25.49 -11.50
CA ALA A 46 32.03 25.02 -10.37
C ALA A 46 30.98 24.01 -10.85
N ALA A 47 30.92 22.85 -10.18
CA ALA A 47 29.89 21.87 -10.45
C ALA A 47 28.55 22.38 -9.89
N ARG A 48 27.47 22.13 -10.63
CA ARG A 48 26.12 22.53 -10.23
C ARG A 48 25.32 21.32 -9.77
N PHE A 49 24.47 21.57 -8.79
CA PHE A 49 23.39 20.67 -8.39
C PHE A 49 22.15 21.50 -8.10
N THR A 50 21.01 20.84 -8.00
CA THR A 50 19.73 21.48 -7.68
C THR A 50 19.15 20.81 -6.45
N VAL A 51 18.79 21.61 -5.44
CA VAL A 51 17.93 21.13 -4.35
C VAL A 51 16.51 21.08 -4.89
N LEU A 52 15.91 19.91 -4.86
CA LEU A 52 14.55 19.66 -5.35
C LEU A 52 13.53 19.81 -4.22
N ASP A 53 13.87 19.36 -3.01
CA ASP A 53 12.98 19.35 -1.84
C ASP A 53 13.80 19.17 -0.55
N SER A 54 13.19 19.51 0.58
CA SER A 54 13.83 19.51 1.89
C SER A 54 12.89 18.99 2.98
N ILE A 55 13.43 18.20 3.90
CA ILE A 55 12.79 17.83 5.18
C ILE A 55 13.56 18.56 6.27
N HIS A 56 12.92 19.58 6.87
CA HIS A 56 13.54 20.54 7.78
C HIS A 56 14.75 21.28 7.18
N SER A 57 15.20 22.36 7.84
CA SER A 57 16.46 23.02 7.49
C SER A 57 17.67 22.12 7.80
N ASN A 58 17.61 21.41 8.92
CA ASN A 58 18.67 20.56 9.47
C ASN A 58 18.55 19.06 9.11
N GLY A 59 17.56 18.68 8.30
CA GLY A 59 17.30 17.28 7.92
C GLY A 59 17.64 16.95 6.46
N ALA A 60 17.02 15.88 5.96
CA ALA A 60 17.27 15.33 4.64
C ALA A 60 17.01 16.33 3.50
N LYS A 61 17.80 16.25 2.43
CA LYS A 61 17.63 17.07 1.21
C LYS A 61 17.56 16.18 -0.02
N LEU A 62 16.54 16.38 -0.86
CA LEU A 62 16.45 15.73 -2.16
C LEU A 62 17.16 16.61 -3.19
N VAL A 63 18.13 16.05 -3.90
CA VAL A 63 18.96 16.81 -4.84
C VAL A 63 19.10 16.10 -6.18
N ALA A 64 19.21 16.88 -7.26
CA ALA A 64 19.60 16.41 -8.58
C ALA A 64 21.01 16.89 -8.93
N MET A 65 21.90 15.98 -9.33
CA MET A 65 23.28 16.32 -9.69
C MET A 65 23.88 15.39 -10.75
N SER A 66 25.02 15.77 -11.32
CA SER A 66 25.83 14.90 -12.19
C SER A 66 26.82 14.06 -11.38
N ASP A 67 27.38 13.02 -11.98
CA ASP A 67 28.40 12.18 -11.32
C ASP A 67 29.63 12.98 -10.89
N VAL A 68 30.02 13.97 -11.70
CA VAL A 68 31.13 14.88 -11.37
C VAL A 68 30.81 15.72 -10.13
N ALA A 69 29.57 16.22 -10.01
CA ALA A 69 29.14 16.96 -8.83
C ALA A 69 29.08 16.05 -7.59
N LEU A 70 28.61 14.81 -7.74
CA LEU A 70 28.58 13.81 -6.67
C LEU A 70 29.99 13.49 -6.14
N MET A 71 30.95 13.22 -7.04
CA MET A 71 32.34 12.94 -6.66
C MET A 71 33.00 14.10 -5.90
N ARG A 72 32.62 15.34 -6.22
CA ARG A 72 33.11 16.54 -5.51
C ARG A 72 32.45 16.68 -4.15
N LEU A 73 31.13 16.55 -4.07
CA LEU A 73 30.38 16.64 -2.82
C LEU A 73 30.92 15.64 -1.78
N LYS A 74 31.17 14.39 -2.18
CA LYS A 74 31.74 13.36 -1.30
C LYS A 74 33.14 13.70 -0.77
N ARG A 75 33.93 14.47 -1.52
CA ARG A 75 35.27 14.89 -1.11
C ARG A 75 35.23 16.08 -0.15
N GLU A 76 34.32 17.02 -0.40
CA GLU A 76 34.15 18.23 0.40
C GLU A 76 33.44 17.96 1.72
N GLN A 77 32.53 16.98 1.74
CA GLN A 77 31.71 16.62 2.89
C GLN A 77 31.83 15.10 3.17
N PRO A 78 32.99 14.60 3.62
CA PRO A 78 33.24 13.16 3.78
C PRO A 78 32.33 12.47 4.82
N GLY A 79 31.68 13.23 5.70
CA GLY A 79 30.69 12.71 6.67
C GLY A 79 29.24 12.80 6.20
N LEU A 80 28.96 13.45 5.07
CA LEU A 80 27.61 13.54 4.52
C LEU A 80 27.23 12.24 3.83
N ARG A 81 26.09 11.66 4.19
CA ARG A 81 25.59 10.46 3.52
C ARG A 81 24.85 10.89 2.26
N VAL A 82 25.27 10.33 1.11
CA VAL A 82 24.65 10.59 -0.19
C VAL A 82 24.07 9.29 -0.71
N VAL A 83 22.75 9.17 -0.64
CA VAL A 83 21.99 7.94 -0.89
C VAL A 83 21.21 8.08 -2.19
N PRO A 84 21.21 7.11 -3.11
CA PRO A 84 20.34 7.15 -4.29
C PRO A 84 18.86 7.23 -3.89
N GLU A 85 18.06 8.03 -4.59
CA GLU A 85 16.60 7.96 -4.46
C GLU A 85 16.12 6.62 -5.04
N VAL A 86 15.30 5.90 -4.29
CA VAL A 86 14.71 4.61 -4.68
C VAL A 86 13.19 4.68 -4.58
N PHE A 87 12.50 3.72 -5.18
CA PHE A 87 11.04 3.73 -5.28
C PHE A 87 10.44 2.43 -4.75
N TYR A 88 9.27 2.54 -4.13
CA TYR A 88 8.49 1.44 -3.58
C TYR A 88 7.12 1.39 -4.27
N PRO A 89 6.74 0.28 -4.94
CA PRO A 89 5.40 0.14 -5.49
C PRO A 89 4.35 -0.04 -4.36
N PRO A 90 3.06 0.18 -4.67
CA PRO A 90 1.99 -0.17 -3.76
C PRO A 90 1.91 -1.69 -3.59
N ALA A 91 1.68 -2.19 -2.38
CA ALA A 91 1.68 -3.62 -2.10
C ALA A 91 0.33 -4.26 -2.49
N ARG A 92 0.06 -4.43 -3.78
CA ARG A 92 -1.19 -5.07 -4.27
C ARG A 92 -0.96 -6.51 -4.72
N ALA A 93 -1.98 -7.36 -4.55
CA ALA A 93 -1.95 -8.70 -5.14
C ALA A 93 -1.77 -8.61 -6.67
N PRO A 94 -0.91 -9.46 -7.26
CA PRO A 94 -0.63 -9.42 -8.69
C PRO A 94 -1.88 -9.79 -9.49
N ARG A 95 -2.17 -9.01 -10.54
CA ARG A 95 -3.17 -9.38 -11.55
C ARG A 95 -2.48 -10.14 -12.70
N PRO A 96 -3.12 -11.18 -13.28
CA PRO A 96 -2.62 -11.83 -14.48
C PRO A 96 -2.42 -10.81 -15.60
N ARG A 97 -1.37 -11.00 -16.43
CA ARG A 97 -1.11 -10.16 -17.60
C ARG A 97 -1.13 -11.02 -18.86
N ILE A 98 -1.71 -10.50 -19.93
CA ILE A 98 -1.54 -11.09 -21.26
C ILE A 98 -0.10 -10.77 -21.72
N ILE A 99 0.67 -11.80 -22.02
CA ILE A 99 2.07 -11.67 -22.45
C ILE A 99 2.13 -11.41 -23.97
N GLU A 100 1.21 -12.02 -24.73
CA GLU A 100 1.11 -11.88 -26.18
C GLU A 100 -0.29 -11.36 -26.58
N SER A 101 -0.55 -10.06 -26.38
CA SER A 101 -1.91 -9.49 -26.55
C SER A 101 -2.30 -9.18 -27.99
N ALA A 102 -1.35 -9.04 -28.90
CA ALA A 102 -1.63 -8.68 -30.30
C ALA A 102 -0.48 -8.94 -31.29
N GLN A 103 0.75 -9.20 -30.84
CA GLN A 103 1.91 -9.14 -31.75
C GLN A 103 2.15 -10.41 -32.59
N MET A 104 1.64 -11.59 -32.25
CA MET A 104 1.70 -12.77 -33.12
C MET A 104 0.63 -13.84 -32.81
N PHE A 105 -0.67 -13.51 -32.92
CA PHE A 105 -1.47 -14.45 -33.70
C PHE A 105 -0.83 -14.37 -35.08
N ALA A 106 -0.12 -15.41 -35.52
CA ALA A 106 0.74 -15.39 -36.71
C ALA A 106 0.13 -14.50 -37.80
N SER A 107 0.91 -13.66 -38.50
CA SER A 107 0.42 -12.54 -39.35
C SER A 107 -0.64 -12.85 -40.43
N ARG A 108 -1.08 -14.11 -40.54
CA ARG A 108 -2.15 -14.66 -41.37
C ARG A 108 -3.42 -15.06 -40.62
N THR A 109 -3.49 -14.93 -39.29
CA THR A 109 -4.65 -15.36 -38.50
C THR A 109 -5.77 -14.32 -38.56
N VAL A 110 -6.92 -14.71 -39.09
CA VAL A 110 -8.12 -13.87 -39.08
C VAL A 110 -8.69 -13.83 -37.66
N LEU A 111 -8.66 -12.63 -37.08
CA LEU A 111 -9.30 -12.35 -35.79
C LEU A 111 -10.79 -12.07 -35.98
N GLU A 112 -11.58 -12.54 -35.02
CA GLU A 112 -13.00 -12.26 -34.88
C GLU A 112 -13.20 -11.45 -33.61
N ARG A 113 -13.99 -10.38 -33.72
CA ARG A 113 -14.31 -9.50 -32.60
C ARG A 113 -15.48 -10.09 -31.81
N HIS A 114 -15.25 -10.30 -30.53
CA HIS A 114 -16.28 -10.75 -29.60
C HIS A 114 -16.61 -9.66 -28.59
N THR A 115 -17.89 -9.32 -28.49
CA THR A 115 -18.39 -8.38 -27.47
C THR A 115 -18.87 -9.16 -26.26
N LEU A 116 -18.20 -8.98 -25.12
CA LEU A 116 -18.63 -9.52 -23.84
C LEU A 116 -19.36 -8.42 -23.07
N LYS A 117 -20.44 -8.78 -22.38
CA LYS A 117 -21.19 -7.89 -21.50
C LYS A 117 -20.98 -8.31 -20.05
N VAL A 118 -20.70 -7.36 -19.15
CA VAL A 118 -20.62 -7.59 -17.71
C VAL A 118 -21.78 -6.89 -17.01
N VAL A 119 -22.49 -7.63 -16.16
CA VAL A 119 -23.64 -7.15 -15.40
C VAL A 119 -23.58 -7.57 -13.94
N LEU A 120 -24.24 -6.83 -13.05
CA LEU A 120 -24.53 -7.30 -11.71
C LEU A 120 -25.51 -8.47 -11.77
N LYS A 121 -25.19 -9.54 -11.05
CA LYS A 121 -26.00 -10.76 -10.99
C LYS A 121 -27.40 -10.49 -10.47
N GLU A 122 -27.51 -9.66 -9.44
CA GLU A 122 -28.76 -9.44 -8.69
C GLU A 122 -29.74 -8.52 -9.44
N THR A 123 -29.23 -7.57 -10.24
CA THR A 123 -30.06 -6.52 -10.86
C THR A 123 -30.03 -6.53 -12.39
N GLY A 124 -29.10 -7.26 -13.00
CA GLY A 124 -28.83 -7.20 -14.44
C GLY A 124 -28.23 -5.86 -14.90
N GLN A 125 -27.89 -4.97 -13.98
CA GLN A 125 -27.31 -3.66 -14.29
C GLN A 125 -25.96 -3.82 -14.98
N ALA A 126 -25.79 -3.17 -16.13
CA ALA A 126 -24.52 -3.16 -16.85
C ALA A 126 -23.44 -2.40 -16.06
N LEU A 127 -22.24 -2.99 -15.98
CA LEU A 127 -21.13 -2.41 -15.22
C LEU A 127 -20.09 -1.77 -16.12
N ARG A 128 -19.84 -0.48 -15.88
CA ARG A 128 -18.74 0.27 -16.50
C ARG A 128 -17.43 0.05 -15.75
N ASP A 129 -16.32 0.32 -16.42
CA ASP A 129 -14.98 0.34 -15.82
C ASP A 129 -14.60 -1.01 -15.15
N VAL A 130 -15.01 -2.12 -15.78
CA VAL A 130 -14.64 -3.47 -15.38
C VAL A 130 -13.51 -3.96 -16.27
N ASP A 131 -12.35 -4.28 -15.68
CA ASP A 131 -11.25 -4.90 -16.41
C ASP A 131 -11.54 -6.38 -16.64
N VAL A 132 -11.51 -6.79 -17.91
CA VAL A 132 -11.68 -8.18 -18.32
C VAL A 132 -10.38 -8.67 -18.95
N ILE A 133 -9.84 -9.76 -18.42
CA ILE A 133 -8.61 -10.40 -18.91
C ILE A 133 -8.97 -11.85 -19.27
N ALA A 134 -8.99 -12.16 -20.55
CA ALA A 134 -9.48 -13.42 -21.08
C ALA A 134 -8.35 -14.18 -21.79
N PHE A 135 -7.99 -15.33 -21.25
CA PHE A 135 -6.98 -16.22 -21.81
C PHE A 135 -7.63 -17.28 -22.70
N SER A 136 -7.13 -17.41 -23.92
CA SER A 136 -7.40 -18.55 -24.78
C SER A 136 -6.42 -19.70 -24.53
N ASP A 137 -5.23 -19.38 -24.02
CA ASP A 137 -4.19 -20.33 -23.59
C ASP A 137 -3.42 -19.66 -22.44
N VAL A 138 -3.67 -20.13 -21.21
CA VAL A 138 -3.08 -19.57 -19.99
C VAL A 138 -1.59 -19.87 -19.93
N ALA A 139 -1.18 -21.08 -20.33
CA ALA A 139 0.21 -21.52 -20.25
C ALA A 139 1.11 -20.72 -21.20
N ALA A 140 0.60 -20.39 -22.39
CA ALA A 140 1.29 -19.53 -23.35
C ALA A 140 1.07 -18.02 -23.10
N GLY A 141 0.25 -17.63 -22.11
CA GLY A 141 -0.07 -16.22 -21.85
C GLY A 141 -0.80 -15.52 -22.99
N LYS A 142 -1.52 -16.27 -23.84
CA LYS A 142 -2.24 -15.77 -25.01
C LYS A 142 -3.68 -15.45 -24.65
N GLY A 143 -4.13 -14.29 -25.08
CA GLY A 143 -5.49 -13.85 -24.84
C GLY A 143 -5.72 -12.40 -25.25
N ALA A 144 -6.80 -11.84 -24.75
CA ALA A 144 -7.17 -10.46 -24.97
C ALA A 144 -7.65 -9.84 -23.66
N GLN A 145 -7.47 -8.54 -23.53
CA GLN A 145 -7.95 -7.79 -22.37
C GLN A 145 -8.56 -6.46 -22.79
N GLY A 146 -9.43 -5.92 -21.96
CA GLY A 146 -10.03 -4.62 -22.15
C GLY A 146 -10.91 -4.23 -20.98
N THR A 147 -11.42 -3.00 -21.02
CA THR A 147 -12.27 -2.45 -19.97
C THR A 147 -13.67 -2.17 -20.51
N THR A 148 -14.70 -2.49 -19.74
CA THR A 148 -16.09 -2.30 -20.16
C THR A 148 -16.47 -0.81 -20.25
N ASN A 149 -17.25 -0.46 -21.28
CA ASN A 149 -17.83 0.87 -21.44
C ASN A 149 -19.10 1.07 -20.57
N GLY A 150 -19.77 2.22 -20.72
CA GLY A 150 -21.03 2.54 -20.01
C GLY A 150 -22.20 1.59 -20.24
N ARG A 151 -22.17 0.74 -21.28
CA ARG A 151 -23.17 -0.32 -21.54
C ARG A 151 -22.73 -1.68 -20.98
N GLY A 152 -21.65 -1.71 -20.22
CA GLY A 152 -21.01 -2.89 -19.67
C GLY A 152 -20.37 -3.78 -20.73
N GLN A 153 -20.03 -3.24 -21.90
CA GLN A 153 -19.49 -4.01 -23.01
C GLN A 153 -17.99 -3.82 -23.17
N VAL A 154 -17.27 -4.91 -23.41
CA VAL A 154 -15.86 -4.93 -23.80
C VAL A 154 -15.72 -5.73 -25.10
N ASN A 155 -14.92 -5.23 -26.03
CA ASN A 155 -14.62 -5.92 -27.28
C ASN A 155 -13.25 -6.58 -27.17
N LEU A 156 -13.19 -7.88 -27.40
CA LEU A 156 -11.97 -8.68 -27.36
C LEU A 156 -11.82 -9.42 -28.69
N ASP A 157 -10.63 -9.37 -29.27
CA ASP A 157 -10.36 -9.96 -30.58
C ASP A 157 -9.61 -11.30 -30.39
N PHE A 158 -10.15 -12.39 -30.95
CA PHE A 158 -9.58 -13.74 -30.86
C PHE A 158 -9.53 -14.43 -32.22
N PRO A 159 -8.62 -15.40 -32.46
CA PRO A 159 -8.67 -16.24 -33.65
C PRO A 159 -10.00 -16.99 -33.76
N ARG A 160 -10.52 -17.16 -34.98
CA ARG A 160 -11.75 -17.94 -35.23
C ARG A 160 -11.72 -19.37 -34.67
N SER A 161 -10.54 -19.95 -34.50
CA SER A 161 -10.35 -21.28 -33.91
C SER A 161 -10.65 -21.32 -32.41
N VAL A 162 -10.56 -20.19 -31.70
CA VAL A 162 -10.88 -20.09 -30.27
C VAL A 162 -12.39 -20.12 -30.11
N LYS A 163 -12.91 -21.17 -29.48
CA LYS A 163 -14.34 -21.33 -29.15
C LYS A 163 -14.63 -21.28 -27.65
N VAL A 164 -13.60 -21.53 -26.84
CA VAL A 164 -13.66 -21.56 -25.38
C VAL A 164 -12.45 -20.79 -24.87
N LEU A 165 -12.69 -19.94 -23.87
CA LEU A 165 -11.64 -19.26 -23.12
C LEU A 165 -11.28 -20.11 -21.91
N GLU A 166 -10.00 -20.42 -21.75
CA GLU A 166 -9.52 -21.23 -20.62
C GLU A 166 -9.80 -20.55 -19.28
N ARG A 167 -9.53 -19.24 -19.20
CA ARG A 167 -9.80 -18.41 -18.02
C ARG A 167 -10.26 -17.02 -18.41
N VAL A 168 -11.28 -16.51 -17.71
CA VAL A 168 -11.72 -15.12 -17.81
C VAL A 168 -11.72 -14.52 -16.42
N TYR A 169 -10.81 -13.57 -16.20
CA TYR A 169 -10.75 -12.76 -15.00
C TYR A 169 -11.55 -11.48 -15.21
N VAL A 170 -12.39 -11.14 -14.25
CA VAL A 170 -13.23 -9.95 -14.30
C VAL A 170 -13.03 -9.18 -13.00
N TYR A 171 -12.51 -7.96 -13.10
CA TYR A 171 -12.20 -7.08 -11.97
C TYR A 171 -13.07 -5.83 -12.04
N PRO A 172 -14.22 -5.81 -11.37
CA PRO A 172 -15.01 -4.58 -11.26
C PRO A 172 -14.21 -3.52 -10.49
N ALA A 173 -14.10 -2.30 -11.04
CA ALA A 173 -13.49 -1.19 -10.31
C ALA A 173 -14.30 -0.77 -9.06
N HIS A 174 -15.59 -1.12 -9.03
CA HIS A 174 -16.52 -0.83 -7.94
C HIS A 174 -17.75 -1.76 -8.02
N THR A 175 -18.57 -1.76 -6.97
CA THR A 175 -19.95 -2.33 -6.94
C THR A 175 -20.07 -3.86 -7.03
N GLY A 176 -19.11 -4.58 -7.60
CA GLY A 176 -19.16 -6.04 -7.74
C GLY A 176 -17.92 -6.75 -7.23
N TRP A 177 -18.07 -8.04 -6.92
CA TRP A 177 -16.98 -8.94 -6.58
C TRP A 177 -16.17 -9.33 -7.82
N PRO A 178 -14.84 -9.40 -7.73
CA PRO A 178 -14.02 -9.97 -8.79
C PRO A 178 -14.34 -11.46 -8.99
N VAL A 179 -14.56 -11.88 -10.24
CA VAL A 179 -14.90 -13.26 -10.58
C VAL A 179 -13.86 -13.90 -11.50
N LEU A 180 -13.77 -15.22 -11.39
CA LEU A 180 -13.02 -16.06 -12.31
C LEU A 180 -13.96 -17.07 -12.95
N LEU A 181 -13.92 -17.12 -14.28
CA LEU A 181 -14.61 -18.14 -15.05
C LEU A 181 -13.58 -19.07 -15.68
N ASN A 182 -13.77 -20.37 -15.55
CA ASN A 182 -12.93 -21.40 -16.17
C ASN A 182 -13.69 -22.05 -17.33
N HIS A 183 -12.98 -22.34 -18.42
CA HIS A 183 -13.52 -23.00 -19.62
C HIS A 183 -14.81 -22.32 -20.14
N TRP A 184 -14.78 -21.00 -20.27
CA TRP A 184 -15.95 -20.20 -20.61
C TRP A 184 -16.22 -20.18 -22.12
N PRO A 185 -17.41 -20.59 -22.60
CA PRO A 185 -17.71 -20.60 -24.03
C PRO A 185 -17.77 -19.18 -24.61
N LEU A 186 -17.00 -18.88 -25.65
CA LEU A 186 -16.90 -17.53 -26.23
C LEU A 186 -18.22 -17.02 -26.85
N ARG A 187 -19.16 -17.93 -27.11
CA ARG A 187 -20.54 -17.62 -27.54
C ARG A 187 -21.43 -17.10 -26.41
N ALA A 188 -21.05 -17.29 -25.15
CA ALA A 188 -21.77 -16.69 -24.04
C ALA A 188 -21.57 -15.18 -24.14
N GLY A 189 -22.65 -14.40 -24.08
CA GLY A 189 -22.57 -12.95 -24.30
C GLY A 189 -22.48 -12.13 -23.01
N THR A 190 -22.86 -12.72 -21.88
CA THR A 190 -23.01 -12.00 -20.60
C THR A 190 -22.30 -12.74 -19.47
N ILE A 191 -21.53 -11.99 -18.70
CA ILE A 191 -20.87 -12.40 -17.47
C ILE A 191 -21.58 -11.69 -16.32
N GLU A 192 -22.00 -12.46 -15.33
CA GLU A 192 -22.63 -11.97 -14.11
C GLU A 192 -21.60 -11.87 -13.00
N VAL A 193 -21.54 -10.73 -12.31
CA VAL A 193 -20.71 -10.54 -11.11
C VAL A 193 -21.60 -10.30 -9.89
N PRO A 194 -21.34 -10.97 -8.75
CA PRO A 194 -22.08 -10.71 -7.52
C PRO A 194 -21.91 -9.25 -7.07
N ALA A 195 -22.98 -8.59 -6.66
CA ALA A 195 -22.91 -7.26 -6.08
C ALA A 195 -22.18 -7.26 -4.72
N ILE A 196 -21.56 -6.13 -4.38
CA ILE A 196 -21.04 -5.88 -3.03
C ILE A 196 -22.22 -5.53 -2.13
N ALA A 197 -22.54 -6.43 -1.20
CA ALA A 197 -23.43 -6.13 -0.08
C ALA A 197 -22.58 -5.72 1.13
N LEU A 198 -22.86 -4.55 1.73
CA LEU A 198 -22.03 -3.98 2.81
C LEU A 198 -22.18 -4.72 4.15
N ASP A 199 -23.23 -5.52 4.30
CA ASP A 199 -23.47 -6.45 5.41
C ASP A 199 -22.90 -7.85 5.14
N PHE A 200 -22.28 -8.10 3.98
CA PHE A 200 -21.62 -9.35 3.68
C PHE A 200 -20.46 -9.61 4.67
N ILE A 201 -20.35 -10.86 5.12
CA ILE A 201 -19.27 -11.28 6.03
C ILE A 201 -18.02 -11.59 5.21
N ASP A 202 -17.29 -10.53 4.86
CA ASP A 202 -15.96 -10.60 4.25
C ASP A 202 -14.88 -11.03 5.25
N SER A 203 -13.63 -11.23 4.80
CA SER A 203 -12.54 -11.69 5.70
C SER A 203 -12.32 -10.75 6.87
N ARG A 204 -12.54 -9.45 6.69
CA ARG A 204 -12.41 -8.42 7.72
C ARG A 204 -13.52 -8.53 8.76
N ALA A 205 -14.78 -8.69 8.34
CA ALA A 205 -15.92 -8.95 9.21
C ALA A 205 -15.82 -10.31 9.91
N LYS A 206 -15.23 -11.32 9.26
CA LYS A 206 -14.96 -12.62 9.85
C LYS A 206 -13.91 -12.52 10.96
N ALA A 207 -12.80 -11.84 10.72
CA ALA A 207 -11.75 -11.62 11.72
C ALA A 207 -12.19 -10.72 12.89
N TYR A 208 -12.99 -9.69 12.58
CA TYR A 208 -13.42 -8.66 13.52
C TYR A 208 -14.95 -8.50 13.52
N PRO A 209 -15.69 -9.48 14.05
CA PRO A 209 -17.16 -9.46 13.99
C PRO A 209 -17.81 -8.43 14.92
N LYS A 210 -17.13 -8.07 16.00
CA LYS A 210 -17.58 -7.05 16.96
C LYS A 210 -16.79 -5.77 16.72
N ARG A 211 -17.44 -4.78 16.12
CA ARG A 211 -16.91 -3.43 15.86
C ARG A 211 -17.95 -2.42 16.29
N HIS A 212 -17.51 -1.36 16.95
CA HIS A 212 -18.37 -0.31 17.45
C HIS A 212 -17.92 1.06 16.92
N PRO A 213 -18.84 2.01 16.71
CA PRO A 213 -18.49 3.37 16.29
C PRO A 213 -17.49 4.09 17.21
N GLY A 214 -17.32 3.64 18.46
CA GLY A 214 -16.39 4.20 19.44
C GLY A 214 -14.99 3.58 19.45
N ASP A 215 -14.74 2.52 18.67
CA ASP A 215 -13.46 1.80 18.71
C ASP A 215 -12.31 2.69 18.19
N GLY A 216 -11.18 2.70 18.91
CA GLY A 216 -9.98 3.47 18.56
C GLY A 216 -9.98 4.94 19.01
N ARG A 217 -10.98 5.38 19.79
CA ARG A 217 -11.07 6.75 20.30
C ARG A 217 -9.80 7.17 21.04
N GLY A 218 -9.28 8.35 20.70
CA GLY A 218 -8.09 8.92 21.34
C GLY A 218 -6.75 8.48 20.73
N VAL A 219 -6.78 7.55 19.76
CA VAL A 219 -5.60 7.15 18.98
C VAL A 219 -5.59 7.90 17.65
N THR A 220 -4.41 8.35 17.22
CA THR A 220 -4.20 9.01 15.92
C THR A 220 -3.50 8.05 14.96
N VAL A 221 -4.06 7.87 13.76
CA VAL A 221 -3.54 6.94 12.74
C VAL A 221 -3.23 7.69 11.45
N GLY A 222 -1.99 7.59 10.99
CA GLY A 222 -1.55 8.13 9.71
C GLY A 222 -1.57 7.07 8.61
N VAL A 223 -2.26 7.32 7.51
CA VAL A 223 -2.24 6.46 6.31
C VAL A 223 -1.22 7.04 5.32
N ILE A 224 -0.09 6.35 5.14
CA ILE A 224 0.95 6.71 4.17
C ILE A 224 0.72 5.88 2.91
N ASP A 225 0.04 6.47 1.92
CA ASP A 225 -0.46 5.76 0.74
C ASP A 225 -0.64 6.71 -0.46
N THR A 226 -1.58 6.40 -1.36
CA THR A 226 -1.96 7.12 -2.58
C THR A 226 -2.81 8.36 -2.33
N GLY A 227 -3.02 8.72 -1.06
CA GLY A 227 -3.96 9.74 -0.60
C GLY A 227 -5.24 9.12 -0.03
N VAL A 228 -6.13 9.93 0.54
CA VAL A 228 -7.39 9.44 1.11
C VAL A 228 -8.55 10.33 0.68
N GLY A 229 -9.63 9.70 0.22
CA GLY A 229 -10.90 10.36 -0.03
C GLY A 229 -10.88 11.34 -1.20
N PRO A 230 -11.98 12.13 -1.34
CA PRO A 230 -13.12 12.21 -0.42
C PRO A 230 -14.02 10.96 -0.44
N HIS A 231 -14.61 10.65 0.71
CA HIS A 231 -15.61 9.58 0.89
C HIS A 231 -16.49 9.86 2.13
N ALA A 232 -17.80 9.77 2.03
CA ALA A 232 -18.76 10.11 3.09
C ALA A 232 -18.68 9.22 4.34
N ALA A 233 -18.18 7.98 4.19
CA ALA A 233 -17.90 7.09 5.31
C ALA A 233 -16.56 7.39 6.01
N LEU A 234 -15.80 8.40 5.58
CA LEU A 234 -14.50 8.75 6.16
C LEU A 234 -14.49 10.19 6.66
N THR A 235 -13.81 10.41 7.78
CA THR A 235 -13.53 11.74 8.31
C THR A 235 -12.03 11.86 8.49
N VAL A 236 -11.38 12.59 7.59
CA VAL A 236 -9.93 12.81 7.60
C VAL A 236 -9.64 14.13 8.30
N ALA A 237 -8.86 14.10 9.39
CA ALA A 237 -8.57 15.27 10.23
C ALA A 237 -7.52 16.21 9.62
N GLY A 238 -6.80 15.76 8.60
CA GLY A 238 -5.76 16.52 7.92
C GLY A 238 -4.71 15.60 7.31
N GLY A 239 -3.74 16.20 6.62
CA GLY A 239 -2.77 15.43 5.86
C GLY A 239 -1.74 16.27 5.14
N MET A 240 -0.93 15.60 4.33
CA MET A 240 0.07 16.22 3.46
C MET A 240 0.29 15.38 2.20
N ASN A 241 0.49 16.04 1.06
CA ASN A 241 1.13 15.44 -0.10
C ASN A 241 2.66 15.58 0.02
N ALA A 242 3.34 14.46 0.16
CA ALA A 242 4.79 14.40 0.30
C ALA A 242 5.52 14.28 -1.04
N VAL A 243 4.79 14.21 -2.16
CA VAL A 243 5.37 14.08 -3.49
C VAL A 243 6.06 15.38 -3.90
N THR A 244 7.36 15.33 -4.12
CA THR A 244 8.15 16.49 -4.54
C THR A 244 7.61 17.09 -5.84
N GLY A 245 7.33 18.40 -5.81
CA GLY A 245 6.84 19.15 -6.96
C GLY A 245 5.32 19.14 -7.14
N GLU A 246 4.58 18.42 -6.30
CA GLU A 246 3.12 18.53 -6.21
C GLU A 246 2.69 19.47 -5.07
N ASP A 247 1.41 19.88 -5.09
CA ASP A 247 0.82 20.72 -4.03
C ASP A 247 0.77 19.95 -2.70
N PRO A 248 1.47 20.41 -1.63
CA PRO A 248 1.47 19.77 -0.31
C PRO A 248 0.08 19.67 0.35
N ALA A 249 -0.88 20.50 -0.06
CA ALA A 249 -2.25 20.46 0.45
C ALA A 249 -3.13 19.40 -0.21
N ASP A 250 -2.73 18.85 -1.36
CA ASP A 250 -3.50 17.85 -2.13
C ASP A 250 -3.20 16.41 -1.69
N TRP A 251 -3.66 16.03 -0.50
CA TRP A 251 -3.58 14.66 0.01
C TRP A 251 -4.72 13.75 -0.47
N SER A 252 -5.52 14.19 -1.45
CA SER A 252 -6.62 13.41 -2.01
C SER A 252 -6.11 12.17 -2.76
N ASP A 253 -6.93 11.11 -2.77
CA ASP A 253 -6.53 9.83 -3.36
C ASP A 253 -6.48 9.90 -4.89
N SER A 254 -5.31 9.60 -5.47
CA SER A 254 -5.11 9.61 -6.92
C SER A 254 -5.24 8.23 -7.60
N HIS A 255 -5.43 7.14 -6.84
CA HIS A 255 -5.46 5.78 -7.41
C HIS A 255 -6.59 4.88 -6.87
N VAL A 256 -7.26 5.21 -5.77
CA VAL A 256 -8.28 4.43 -5.01
C VAL A 256 -7.78 3.61 -3.82
N HIS A 257 -6.47 3.37 -3.72
CA HIS A 257 -5.94 2.40 -2.77
C HIS A 257 -5.89 2.93 -1.34
N GLY A 258 -5.48 4.18 -1.15
CA GLY A 258 -5.37 4.75 0.18
C GLY A 258 -6.74 5.01 0.80
N THR A 259 -7.77 5.28 0.00
CA THR A 259 -9.16 5.33 0.46
C THR A 259 -9.66 3.95 0.92
N HIS A 260 -9.26 2.88 0.22
CA HIS A 260 -9.58 1.49 0.62
C HIS A 260 -8.91 1.12 1.95
N VAL A 261 -7.62 1.42 2.07
CA VAL A 261 -6.84 1.28 3.30
C VAL A 261 -7.48 2.07 4.46
N ALA A 262 -7.83 3.34 4.23
CA ALA A 262 -8.48 4.19 5.24
C ALA A 262 -9.86 3.65 5.67
N GLY A 263 -10.66 3.14 4.74
CA GLY A 263 -11.97 2.54 5.05
C GLY A 263 -11.89 1.30 5.94
N ILE A 264 -10.85 0.47 5.77
CA ILE A 264 -10.63 -0.70 6.61
C ILE A 264 -10.36 -0.27 8.05
N ILE A 265 -9.57 0.79 8.24
CA ILE A 265 -9.23 1.33 9.55
C ILE A 265 -10.44 2.02 10.17
N ALA A 266 -11.02 3.02 9.49
CA ALA A 266 -11.79 4.07 10.16
C ALA A 266 -13.13 4.42 9.48
N ALA A 267 -13.70 3.56 8.64
CA ALA A 267 -15.04 3.85 8.12
C ALA A 267 -16.05 4.03 9.27
N ASN A 268 -16.82 5.11 9.23
CA ASN A 268 -17.58 5.62 10.38
C ASN A 268 -19.03 5.12 10.46
N GLY A 269 -19.48 4.28 9.51
CA GLY A 269 -20.84 3.75 9.47
C GLY A 269 -21.87 4.64 8.78
N ASN A 270 -21.52 5.87 8.37
CA ASN A 270 -22.46 6.82 7.76
C ASN A 270 -23.03 6.36 6.41
N VAL A 271 -22.33 5.43 5.71
CA VAL A 271 -22.77 4.89 4.43
C VAL A 271 -23.08 3.41 4.59
N GLY A 272 -24.37 3.07 4.52
CA GLY A 272 -24.85 1.68 4.58
C GLY A 272 -24.46 0.91 5.85
N GLY A 273 -24.15 1.60 6.96
CA GLY A 273 -23.70 0.98 8.20
C GLY A 273 -22.28 0.40 8.14
N PHE A 274 -21.51 0.64 7.06
CA PHE A 274 -20.18 0.08 6.91
C PHE A 274 -19.20 0.73 7.90
N LEU A 275 -18.80 -0.05 8.91
CA LEU A 275 -17.81 0.34 9.93
C LEU A 275 -16.45 -0.24 9.60
N GLY A 276 -15.39 0.56 9.74
CA GLY A 276 -14.00 0.11 9.84
C GLY A 276 -13.75 -0.57 11.18
N ILE A 277 -12.52 -1.04 11.42
CA ILE A 277 -12.18 -1.75 12.67
C ILE A 277 -12.09 -0.79 13.86
N SER A 278 -11.62 0.43 13.64
CA SER A 278 -11.49 1.50 14.64
C SER A 278 -12.07 2.83 14.10
N PRO A 279 -13.40 2.97 14.04
CA PRO A 279 -14.08 4.12 13.45
C PRO A 279 -13.81 5.47 14.14
N ALA A 280 -13.39 5.47 15.41
CA ALA A 280 -13.22 6.68 16.22
C ALA A 280 -11.77 7.19 16.31
N VAL A 281 -10.84 6.63 15.53
CA VAL A 281 -9.47 7.17 15.45
C VAL A 281 -9.46 8.57 14.83
N THR A 282 -8.46 9.37 15.20
CA THR A 282 -8.13 10.55 14.40
C THR A 282 -7.36 10.10 13.17
N LEU A 283 -8.05 9.99 12.03
CA LEU A 283 -7.46 9.55 10.77
C LEU A 283 -6.73 10.71 10.07
N ARG A 284 -5.49 10.49 9.64
CA ARG A 284 -4.69 11.45 8.86
C ARG A 284 -4.19 10.82 7.55
N ALA A 285 -4.05 11.64 6.51
CA ALA A 285 -3.72 11.19 5.17
C ALA A 285 -2.35 11.73 4.69
N TYR A 286 -1.45 10.85 4.30
CA TYR A 286 -0.14 11.22 3.78
C TYR A 286 0.06 10.59 2.41
N ARG A 287 0.01 11.42 1.37
CA ARG A 287 0.14 10.96 -0.01
C ARG A 287 1.61 10.90 -0.41
N VAL A 288 2.06 9.73 -0.83
CA VAL A 288 3.44 9.47 -1.27
C VAL A 288 3.55 8.99 -2.71
N PHE A 289 2.42 8.63 -3.34
CA PHE A 289 2.34 8.26 -4.75
C PHE A 289 1.84 9.45 -5.58
N GLY A 290 2.63 9.87 -6.56
CA GLY A 290 2.25 10.93 -7.50
C GLY A 290 1.13 10.49 -8.45
N LYS A 291 0.42 11.43 -9.07
CA LYS A 291 -0.79 11.15 -9.89
C LYS A 291 -0.55 10.16 -11.04
N ASN A 292 0.68 10.06 -11.51
CA ASN A 292 1.11 9.17 -12.59
C ASN A 292 2.34 8.33 -12.22
N ALA A 293 2.58 8.12 -10.92
CA ALA A 293 3.77 7.42 -10.45
C ALA A 293 3.48 5.92 -10.23
N GLU A 294 4.39 5.07 -10.70
CA GLU A 294 4.32 3.62 -10.44
C GLU A 294 4.81 3.24 -9.03
N GLY A 295 5.48 4.17 -8.34
CA GLY A 295 5.99 3.96 -6.99
C GLY A 295 6.17 5.25 -6.19
N ALA A 296 6.19 5.12 -4.87
CA ALA A 296 6.51 6.18 -3.93
C ALA A 296 8.02 6.29 -3.75
N SER A 297 8.58 7.50 -3.80
CA SER A 297 10.01 7.68 -3.59
C SER A 297 10.39 7.54 -2.12
N SER A 298 11.59 7.04 -1.83
CA SER A 298 12.11 6.91 -0.45
C SER A 298 12.11 8.26 0.28
N PHE A 299 12.37 9.36 -0.44
CA PHE A 299 12.27 10.71 0.12
C PHE A 299 10.84 11.10 0.49
N ALA A 300 9.86 10.84 -0.39
CA ALA A 300 8.45 11.14 -0.10
C ALA A 300 7.93 10.31 1.09
N ILE A 301 8.30 9.02 1.17
CA ILE A 301 7.98 8.15 2.31
C ILE A 301 8.57 8.71 3.59
N ALA A 302 9.85 9.05 3.60
CA ALA A 302 10.51 9.60 4.78
C ALA A 302 9.90 10.94 5.22
N LYS A 303 9.56 11.82 4.26
CA LYS A 303 8.86 13.10 4.50
C LYS A 303 7.47 12.90 5.08
N ALA A 304 6.73 11.89 4.61
CA ALA A 304 5.43 11.53 5.14
C ALA A 304 5.52 10.97 6.58
N ILE A 305 6.48 10.08 6.85
CA ILE A 305 6.71 9.54 8.20
C ILE A 305 7.03 10.68 9.18
N ASP A 306 7.99 11.55 8.83
CA ASP A 306 8.39 12.69 9.65
C ASP A 306 7.21 13.63 9.94
N ARG A 307 6.43 13.97 8.90
CA ARG A 307 5.25 14.82 9.08
C ARG A 307 4.19 14.14 9.94
N ALA A 308 3.98 12.84 9.80
CA ALA A 308 3.00 12.11 10.57
C ALA A 308 3.36 12.03 12.06
N VAL A 309 4.65 11.90 12.38
CA VAL A 309 5.18 12.01 13.74
C VAL A 309 4.91 13.41 14.31
N ALA A 310 5.22 14.46 13.53
CA ALA A 310 4.99 15.86 13.95
C ALA A 310 3.50 16.19 14.16
N ASP A 311 2.62 15.57 13.37
CA ASP A 311 1.17 15.69 13.50
C ASP A 311 0.58 14.82 14.64
N GLY A 312 1.42 14.12 15.41
CA GLY A 312 1.01 13.38 16.61
C GLY A 312 0.45 11.98 16.37
N CYS A 313 0.69 11.36 15.21
CA CYS A 313 0.24 9.99 14.95
C CYS A 313 0.86 8.98 15.93
N ASP A 314 0.08 8.02 16.41
CA ASP A 314 0.55 6.90 17.23
C ASP A 314 0.98 5.71 16.38
N LEU A 315 0.21 5.47 15.31
CA LEU A 315 0.40 4.37 14.37
C LEU A 315 0.46 4.92 12.96
N LEU A 316 1.36 4.38 12.15
CA LEU A 316 1.48 4.67 10.73
C LEU A 316 1.22 3.40 9.94
N ASN A 317 0.23 3.43 9.04
CA ASN A 317 -0.02 2.35 8.09
C ASN A 317 0.74 2.62 6.80
N LEU A 318 1.63 1.71 6.41
CA LEU A 318 2.35 1.74 5.14
C LEU A 318 1.97 0.49 4.32
N SER A 319 1.06 0.66 3.37
CA SER A 319 0.60 -0.40 2.45
C SER A 319 1.40 -0.38 1.14
N LEU A 320 2.73 -0.43 1.28
CA LEU A 320 3.71 -0.34 0.19
C LEU A 320 4.92 -1.23 0.46
N GLY A 321 5.64 -1.64 -0.57
CA GLY A 321 6.81 -2.51 -0.41
C GLY A 321 7.40 -2.95 -1.75
N GLY A 322 8.58 -3.57 -1.72
CA GLY A 322 9.27 -4.09 -2.91
C GLY A 322 10.43 -3.23 -3.40
N GLY A 323 10.76 -2.14 -2.70
CA GLY A 323 11.98 -1.37 -2.91
C GLY A 323 13.21 -2.03 -2.25
N PRO A 324 14.42 -1.47 -2.44
CA PRO A 324 15.63 -1.97 -1.79
C PRO A 324 15.69 -1.57 -0.31
N ASN A 325 16.64 -2.12 0.43
CA ASN A 325 17.05 -1.55 1.72
C ASN A 325 17.71 -0.20 1.46
N ASP A 326 17.14 0.89 2.00
CA ASP A 326 17.69 2.23 1.83
C ASP A 326 17.76 2.98 3.18
N PRO A 327 18.86 3.72 3.44
CA PRO A 327 19.01 4.48 4.67
C PRO A 327 17.96 5.58 4.89
N THR A 328 17.38 6.16 3.82
CA THR A 328 16.40 7.25 3.94
C THR A 328 15.13 6.75 4.63
N THR A 329 14.54 5.68 4.11
CA THR A 329 13.34 5.07 4.70
C THR A 329 13.66 4.43 6.05
N SER A 330 14.80 3.74 6.15
CA SER A 330 15.21 3.06 7.40
C SER A 330 15.41 4.05 8.56
N ASP A 331 16.05 5.19 8.32
CA ASP A 331 16.30 6.17 9.38
C ASP A 331 15.02 6.95 9.73
N ALA A 332 14.11 7.16 8.79
CA ALA A 332 12.78 7.70 9.09
C ALA A 332 11.97 6.76 10.00
N ILE A 333 12.02 5.44 9.77
CA ILE A 333 11.38 4.44 10.65
C ILE A 333 11.99 4.46 12.05
N LYS A 334 13.34 4.54 12.16
CA LYS A 334 14.02 4.66 13.46
C LYS A 334 13.64 5.95 14.18
N ALA A 335 13.58 7.07 13.47
CA ALA A 335 13.19 8.36 14.03
C ALA A 335 11.74 8.34 14.55
N ALA A 336 10.81 7.74 13.81
CA ALA A 336 9.43 7.53 14.26
C ALA A 336 9.38 6.67 15.53
N ARG A 337 10.15 5.56 15.56
CA ARG A 337 10.25 4.70 16.74
C ARG A 337 10.72 5.47 17.97
N ALA A 338 11.79 6.25 17.82
CA ALA A 338 12.36 7.06 18.90
C ALA A 338 11.41 8.15 19.42
N LYS A 339 10.32 8.45 18.70
CA LYS A 339 9.27 9.41 19.06
C LYS A 339 7.96 8.74 19.49
N GLY A 340 7.99 7.46 19.84
CA GLY A 340 6.80 6.76 20.35
C GLY A 340 5.81 6.33 19.28
N VAL A 341 6.22 6.30 18.00
CA VAL A 341 5.34 6.00 16.86
C VAL A 341 5.69 4.63 16.27
N VAL A 342 4.67 3.84 15.93
CA VAL A 342 4.84 2.50 15.35
C VAL A 342 4.47 2.50 13.87
N CYS A 343 5.39 2.01 13.03
CA CYS A 343 5.12 1.77 11.60
C CYS A 343 4.63 0.33 11.41
N VAL A 344 3.39 0.18 10.97
CA VAL A 344 2.78 -1.09 10.55
C VAL A 344 2.89 -1.18 9.04
N ILE A 345 3.54 -2.23 8.52
CA ILE A 345 3.96 -2.29 7.11
C ILE A 345 3.57 -3.63 6.48
N ALA A 346 2.99 -3.57 5.27
CA ALA A 346 2.64 -4.75 4.49
C ALA A 346 3.88 -5.55 4.04
N SER A 347 3.86 -6.88 4.18
CA SER A 347 5.04 -7.73 3.88
C SER A 347 5.37 -7.87 2.39
N GLY A 348 4.43 -7.55 1.49
CA GLY A 348 4.53 -7.69 0.03
C GLY A 348 3.65 -8.81 -0.54
N ASN A 349 3.57 -8.94 -1.88
CA ASN A 349 2.59 -9.82 -2.55
C ASN A 349 3.21 -10.71 -3.64
N GLU A 350 4.47 -11.09 -3.50
CA GLU A 350 5.21 -11.85 -4.49
C GLU A 350 5.22 -13.37 -4.20
N GLY A 351 4.54 -13.82 -3.14
CA GLY A 351 4.64 -15.20 -2.64
C GLY A 351 6.07 -15.54 -2.20
N GLY A 352 6.86 -14.53 -1.82
CA GLY A 352 8.29 -14.61 -1.60
C GLY A 352 8.72 -14.16 -0.19
N PRO A 353 10.01 -13.82 -0.01
CA PRO A 353 10.51 -13.27 1.24
C PRO A 353 9.91 -11.89 1.56
N VAL A 354 9.80 -11.55 2.85
CA VAL A 354 9.36 -10.21 3.30
C VAL A 354 10.13 -9.09 2.60
N ALA A 355 9.39 -8.15 2.01
CA ALA A 355 9.94 -7.05 1.24
C ALA A 355 10.36 -5.88 2.15
N TRP A 356 11.23 -5.00 1.65
CA TRP A 356 11.45 -3.70 2.29
C TRP A 356 10.30 -2.73 1.97
N PRO A 357 9.91 -1.85 2.92
CA PRO A 357 10.54 -1.62 4.22
C PRO A 357 10.05 -2.51 5.37
N ALA A 358 9.09 -3.43 5.14
CA ALA A 358 8.56 -4.30 6.19
C ALA A 358 9.62 -5.21 6.85
N ARG A 359 10.72 -5.52 6.13
CA ARG A 359 11.88 -6.25 6.67
C ARG A 359 12.72 -5.48 7.69
N HIS A 360 12.42 -4.20 7.94
CA HIS A 360 13.14 -3.40 8.91
C HIS A 360 12.82 -3.88 10.34
N PRO A 361 13.82 -4.13 11.23
CA PRO A 361 13.58 -4.71 12.56
C PRO A 361 12.71 -3.88 13.53
N LEU A 362 12.44 -2.62 13.19
CA LEU A 362 11.56 -1.72 13.96
C LEU A 362 10.19 -1.49 13.29
N ALA A 363 9.93 -2.15 12.18
CA ALA A 363 8.59 -2.22 11.59
C ALA A 363 7.78 -3.33 12.27
N VAL A 364 6.46 -3.20 12.24
CA VAL A 364 5.54 -4.32 12.49
C VAL A 364 5.10 -4.86 11.13
N SER A 365 5.65 -6.00 10.73
CA SER A 365 5.46 -6.60 9.40
C SER A 365 4.22 -7.48 9.36
N ILE A 366 3.36 -7.24 8.36
CA ILE A 366 2.03 -7.86 8.27
C ILE A 366 1.90 -8.76 7.05
N SER A 367 1.61 -10.05 7.29
CA SER A 367 1.22 -11.01 6.25
C SER A 367 -0.30 -11.02 6.02
N ALA A 368 -0.72 -11.53 4.86
CA ALA A 368 -2.13 -11.61 4.47
C ALA A 368 -2.70 -13.01 4.74
N LEU A 369 -3.72 -13.07 5.58
CA LEU A 369 -4.56 -14.25 5.73
C LEU A 369 -5.91 -14.08 5.01
N GLY A 370 -6.52 -15.19 4.65
CA GLY A 370 -7.92 -15.28 4.22
C GLY A 370 -8.68 -16.30 5.04
N PHE A 371 -10.01 -16.32 4.90
CA PHE A 371 -10.88 -17.34 5.47
C PHE A 371 -11.72 -17.97 4.37
N LYS A 372 -11.70 -19.31 4.25
CA LYS A 372 -12.56 -19.98 3.28
C LYS A 372 -14.02 -19.65 3.53
N GLY A 373 -14.73 -19.30 2.46
CA GLY A 373 -16.14 -18.92 2.52
C GLY A 373 -16.41 -17.45 2.87
N ALA A 374 -15.37 -16.62 3.01
CA ALA A 374 -15.51 -15.17 3.23
C ALA A 374 -15.59 -14.36 1.90
N TRP A 375 -16.14 -14.99 0.86
CA TRP A 375 -16.42 -14.40 -0.46
C TRP A 375 -17.60 -15.16 -1.10
N PRO A 376 -18.36 -14.55 -2.03
CA PRO A 376 -19.48 -15.21 -2.69
C PRO A 376 -19.02 -16.31 -3.65
N ALA A 377 -19.92 -17.24 -3.96
CA ALA A 377 -19.64 -18.30 -4.92
C ALA A 377 -19.24 -17.73 -6.29
N GLY A 378 -18.17 -18.27 -6.89
CA GLY A 378 -17.61 -17.80 -8.16
C GLY A 378 -16.63 -16.64 -8.06
N ALA A 379 -16.42 -16.08 -6.86
CA ALA A 379 -15.41 -15.05 -6.66
C ALA A 379 -13.99 -15.63 -6.80
N MET A 380 -13.07 -14.84 -7.35
CA MET A 380 -11.72 -15.31 -7.69
C MET A 380 -10.83 -15.62 -6.49
N GLN A 381 -11.20 -15.13 -5.30
CA GLN A 381 -10.44 -15.31 -4.04
C GLN A 381 -10.19 -16.79 -3.72
N VAL A 382 -11.01 -17.71 -4.24
CA VAL A 382 -10.78 -19.15 -4.15
C VAL A 382 -9.39 -19.59 -4.64
N GLN A 383 -8.79 -18.86 -5.59
CA GLN A 383 -7.45 -19.16 -6.11
C GLN A 383 -6.33 -18.86 -5.13
N THR A 384 -6.57 -17.99 -4.15
CA THR A 384 -5.55 -17.55 -3.18
C THR A 384 -5.36 -18.55 -2.03
N VAL A 385 -6.22 -19.57 -1.96
CA VAL A 385 -6.24 -20.55 -0.86
C VAL A 385 -5.01 -21.44 -0.93
N THR A 386 -4.25 -21.52 0.16
CA THR A 386 -3.13 -22.44 0.32
C THR A 386 -3.36 -23.39 1.49
N GLU A 387 -2.65 -24.52 1.47
CA GLU A 387 -2.54 -25.45 2.60
C GLU A 387 -1.20 -25.21 3.34
N PRO A 388 -1.12 -25.50 4.66
CA PRO A 388 -2.18 -26.04 5.50
C PRO A 388 -3.23 -24.98 5.90
N LEU A 389 -4.48 -25.41 6.04
CA LEU A 389 -5.50 -24.61 6.71
C LEU A 389 -5.28 -24.56 8.23
N GLY A 390 -5.49 -23.36 8.79
CA GLY A 390 -5.51 -23.09 10.22
C GLY A 390 -6.91 -23.12 10.83
N LYS A 391 -7.02 -22.57 12.04
CA LYS A 391 -8.27 -22.40 12.79
C LYS A 391 -9.28 -21.59 11.96
N GLU A 392 -10.57 -21.90 12.11
CA GLU A 392 -11.64 -21.23 11.36
C GLU A 392 -11.51 -21.29 9.83
N GLN A 393 -10.81 -22.30 9.30
CA GLN A 393 -10.47 -22.42 7.87
C GLN A 393 -9.69 -21.20 7.35
N SER A 394 -8.85 -20.61 8.21
CA SER A 394 -7.92 -19.57 7.80
C SER A 394 -6.78 -20.15 6.96
N PHE A 395 -6.21 -19.36 6.07
CA PHE A 395 -5.03 -19.71 5.29
C PHE A 395 -4.17 -18.46 5.08
N ILE A 396 -2.89 -18.64 4.77
CA ILE A 396 -2.04 -17.55 4.27
C ILE A 396 -2.22 -17.47 2.76
N ALA A 397 -2.51 -16.29 2.24
CA ALA A 397 -2.74 -16.12 0.81
C ALA A 397 -1.49 -16.53 0.01
N ASP A 398 -1.68 -17.14 -1.17
CA ASP A 398 -0.59 -17.58 -2.06
C ASP A 398 0.38 -16.46 -2.44
N PHE A 399 -0.13 -15.23 -2.58
CA PHE A 399 0.66 -14.05 -2.85
C PHE A 399 1.39 -13.51 -1.61
N SER A 400 0.99 -13.85 -0.38
CA SER A 400 1.54 -13.21 0.82
C SER A 400 3.02 -13.52 0.97
N ASN A 401 3.85 -12.49 1.11
CA ASN A 401 5.24 -12.72 1.49
C ASN A 401 5.32 -13.26 2.92
N THR A 402 6.27 -14.16 3.13
CA THR A 402 6.52 -14.87 4.39
C THR A 402 8.00 -14.82 4.75
N GLY A 403 8.33 -14.99 6.02
CA GLY A 403 9.70 -14.93 6.52
C GLY A 403 9.77 -14.77 8.03
N PRO A 404 10.97 -14.89 8.61
CA PRO A 404 11.17 -14.70 10.05
C PRO A 404 10.84 -13.28 10.53
N GLU A 405 10.73 -12.32 9.62
CA GLU A 405 10.39 -10.93 9.92
C GLU A 405 8.88 -10.68 10.04
N ILE A 406 8.01 -11.67 9.82
CA ILE A 406 6.56 -11.49 10.02
C ILE A 406 6.25 -11.42 11.52
N ASP A 407 5.63 -10.31 11.94
CA ASP A 407 5.18 -10.12 13.33
C ASP A 407 3.75 -10.60 13.54
N LEU A 408 2.85 -10.27 12.61
CA LEU A 408 1.41 -10.51 12.72
C LEU A 408 0.79 -10.82 11.36
N ALA A 409 -0.39 -11.44 11.39
CA ALA A 409 -1.23 -11.64 10.22
C ALA A 409 -2.53 -10.84 10.33
N GLY A 410 -3.02 -10.33 9.20
CA GLY A 410 -4.33 -9.66 9.09
C GLY A 410 -5.18 -10.18 7.93
N PRO A 411 -6.52 -10.00 7.96
CA PRO A 411 -7.38 -10.35 6.84
C PRO A 411 -7.03 -9.51 5.60
N GLY A 412 -6.52 -10.19 4.56
CA GLY A 412 -6.05 -9.58 3.32
C GLY A 412 -6.66 -10.17 2.06
N VAL A 413 -7.64 -11.09 2.18
CA VAL A 413 -8.32 -11.73 1.03
C VAL A 413 -9.80 -11.37 1.02
N GLY A 414 -10.30 -10.84 -0.09
CA GLY A 414 -11.71 -10.52 -0.31
C GLY A 414 -12.19 -9.42 0.61
N VAL A 415 -11.41 -8.37 0.82
CA VAL A 415 -11.75 -7.31 1.79
C VAL A 415 -12.55 -6.20 1.12
N ILE A 416 -13.77 -5.98 1.58
CA ILE A 416 -14.62 -4.85 1.18
C ILE A 416 -14.14 -3.60 1.90
N SER A 417 -14.03 -2.48 1.18
CA SER A 417 -13.79 -1.16 1.79
C SER A 417 -14.19 -0.01 0.86
N CYS A 418 -14.09 1.21 1.40
CA CYS A 418 -14.33 2.47 0.71
C CYS A 418 -13.38 2.66 -0.48
N ILE A 419 -13.84 3.29 -1.53
CA ILE A 419 -13.02 3.79 -2.64
C ILE A 419 -13.56 5.17 -3.04
N PRO A 420 -12.79 6.04 -3.73
CA PRO A 420 -13.22 7.40 -4.04
C PRO A 420 -14.60 7.46 -4.71
N HIS A 421 -15.25 8.62 -4.53
CA HIS A 421 -16.60 8.91 -5.05
C HIS A 421 -17.73 8.10 -4.39
N ASP A 422 -17.66 7.91 -3.07
CA ASP A 422 -18.71 7.26 -2.26
C ASP A 422 -19.06 5.84 -2.70
N ARG A 423 -18.06 5.10 -3.20
CA ARG A 423 -18.20 3.73 -3.67
C ARG A 423 -17.46 2.74 -2.77
N PHE A 424 -17.75 1.47 -2.98
CA PHE A 424 -17.05 0.37 -2.32
C PHE A 424 -16.45 -0.59 -3.36
N GLY A 425 -15.34 -1.20 -2.98
CA GLY A 425 -14.61 -2.16 -3.79
C GLY A 425 -14.05 -3.31 -2.94
N VAL A 426 -13.76 -4.42 -3.60
CA VAL A 426 -13.11 -5.59 -3.01
C VAL A 426 -11.66 -5.62 -3.46
N MET A 427 -10.73 -5.78 -2.52
CA MET A 427 -9.31 -5.92 -2.82
C MET A 427 -8.67 -7.07 -2.05
N ASP A 428 -7.60 -7.59 -2.63
CA ASP A 428 -6.73 -8.63 -2.10
C ASP A 428 -5.31 -8.06 -1.94
N GLY A 429 -4.64 -8.39 -0.86
CA GLY A 429 -3.25 -8.02 -0.62
C GLY A 429 -2.87 -7.89 0.84
N THR A 430 -1.56 -7.95 1.11
CA THR A 430 -0.99 -7.50 2.39
C THR A 430 -1.30 -6.03 2.68
N SER A 431 -1.61 -5.24 1.65
CA SER A 431 -2.15 -3.88 1.79
C SER A 431 -3.53 -3.78 2.42
N MET A 432 -4.32 -4.87 2.44
CA MET A 432 -5.61 -4.92 3.13
C MET A 432 -5.44 -5.50 4.54
N ALA A 433 -4.51 -6.45 4.70
CA ALA A 433 -4.14 -7.00 6.00
C ALA A 433 -3.49 -5.93 6.91
N CYS A 434 -2.57 -5.13 6.39
CA CYS A 434 -1.87 -4.06 7.11
C CYS A 434 -2.80 -3.05 7.79
N PRO A 435 -3.81 -2.44 7.11
CA PRO A 435 -4.77 -1.56 7.76
C PRO A 435 -5.72 -2.31 8.67
N ALA A 436 -5.99 -3.59 8.41
CA ALA A 436 -6.79 -4.38 9.31
C ALA A 436 -6.10 -4.56 10.67
N VAL A 437 -4.80 -4.89 10.66
CA VAL A 437 -3.98 -4.97 11.87
C VAL A 437 -3.79 -3.59 12.50
N THR A 438 -3.55 -2.54 11.72
CA THR A 438 -3.46 -1.17 12.23
C THR A 438 -4.74 -0.76 12.97
N GLY A 439 -5.90 -1.08 12.41
CA GLY A 439 -7.20 -0.86 13.04
C GLY A 439 -7.37 -1.64 14.33
N ALA A 440 -7.01 -2.93 14.35
CA ALA A 440 -7.08 -3.76 15.56
C ALA A 440 -6.15 -3.23 16.67
N LEU A 441 -4.91 -2.87 16.31
CA LEU A 441 -3.94 -2.28 17.21
C LEU A 441 -4.42 -0.92 17.74
N ALA A 442 -5.01 -0.07 16.91
CA ALA A 442 -5.58 1.21 17.35
C ALA A 442 -6.69 1.01 18.39
N ARG A 443 -7.59 0.04 18.15
CA ARG A 443 -8.64 -0.33 19.11
C ARG A 443 -8.05 -0.80 20.43
N ARG A 444 -7.02 -1.66 20.36
CA ARG A 444 -6.37 -2.22 21.54
C ARG A 444 -5.63 -1.15 22.34
N LEU A 445 -4.90 -0.26 21.66
CA LEU A 445 -4.19 0.86 22.26
C LEU A 445 -5.16 1.85 22.93
N ALA A 446 -6.30 2.14 22.30
CA ALA A 446 -7.34 2.99 22.90
C ALA A 446 -7.91 2.39 24.20
N ALA A 447 -7.94 1.06 24.32
CA ALA A 447 -8.39 0.37 25.52
C ALA A 447 -7.29 0.25 26.61
N ASP A 448 -6.04 0.56 26.29
CA ASP A 448 -4.90 0.54 27.22
C ASP A 448 -4.43 1.97 27.50
N ALA A 449 -5.15 2.63 28.43
CA ALA A 449 -4.84 3.99 28.85
C ALA A 449 -3.42 4.16 29.42
N ALA A 450 -2.84 3.10 30.01
CA ALA A 450 -1.50 3.15 30.57
C ALA A 450 -0.46 3.28 29.46
N THR A 451 -0.55 2.43 28.44
CA THR A 451 0.35 2.49 27.27
C THR A 451 0.15 3.78 26.47
N LEU A 452 -1.10 4.21 26.28
CA LEU A 452 -1.41 5.43 25.52
C LEU A 452 -0.82 6.69 26.17
N ALA A 453 -0.81 6.75 27.50
CA ALA A 453 -0.32 7.88 28.31
C ALA A 453 1.20 7.91 28.53
N LEU A 454 1.95 6.90 28.08
CA LEU A 454 3.40 6.89 28.18
C LEU A 454 4.01 8.10 27.43
N PRO A 455 5.18 8.61 27.89
CA PRO A 455 5.95 9.60 27.15
C PRO A 455 6.20 9.17 25.70
N ARG A 456 6.21 10.11 24.76
CA ARG A 456 6.36 9.80 23.32
C ARG A 456 7.83 9.54 22.96
N ASP A 457 8.32 8.38 23.36
CA ASP A 457 9.70 7.91 23.16
C ASP A 457 9.75 6.43 22.72
N GLY A 458 10.95 5.87 22.60
CA GLY A 458 11.15 4.47 22.19
C GLY A 458 10.42 3.46 23.09
N ASP A 459 10.38 3.68 24.40
CA ASP A 459 9.78 2.76 25.37
C ASP A 459 8.27 2.66 25.17
N ARG A 460 7.61 3.78 24.87
CA ARG A 460 6.19 3.76 24.47
C ARG A 460 5.98 2.94 23.22
N ALA A 461 6.81 3.12 22.20
CA ALA A 461 6.67 2.38 20.96
C ALA A 461 6.86 0.86 21.21
N ASP A 462 7.82 0.49 22.06
CA ASP A 462 8.06 -0.89 22.52
C ASP A 462 6.84 -1.46 23.25
N ALA A 463 6.22 -0.67 24.14
CA ALA A 463 4.98 -1.06 24.82
C ALA A 463 3.81 -1.27 23.83
N ILE A 464 3.65 -0.42 22.83
CA ILE A 464 2.61 -0.58 21.78
C ILE A 464 2.82 -1.87 20.99
N VAL A 465 4.06 -2.18 20.59
CA VAL A 465 4.36 -3.41 19.84
C VAL A 465 4.13 -4.64 20.71
N LYS A 466 4.56 -4.61 21.97
CA LYS A 466 4.28 -5.68 22.93
C LYS A 466 2.79 -5.91 23.12
N LEU A 467 2.00 -4.84 23.20
CA LEU A 467 0.54 -4.90 23.29
C LEU A 467 -0.07 -5.58 22.05
N ALA A 468 0.44 -5.26 20.85
CA ALA A 468 0.01 -5.87 19.59
C ALA A 468 0.28 -7.39 19.58
N LEU A 469 1.52 -7.79 19.89
CA LEU A 469 1.96 -9.19 19.87
C LEU A 469 1.25 -10.02 20.94
N ALA A 470 1.09 -9.49 22.15
CA ALA A 470 0.45 -10.21 23.26
C ALA A 470 -1.06 -10.43 23.04
N ALA A 471 -1.70 -9.59 22.23
CA ALA A 471 -3.11 -9.73 21.88
C ALA A 471 -3.34 -10.69 20.69
N ALA A 472 -2.29 -11.08 19.97
CA ALA A 472 -2.41 -11.90 18.79
C ALA A 472 -3.00 -13.28 19.10
N ARG A 473 -3.91 -13.73 18.24
CA ARG A 473 -4.52 -15.05 18.32
C ARG A 473 -3.81 -15.97 17.34
N ASP A 474 -3.08 -16.95 17.87
CA ASP A 474 -2.51 -18.02 17.05
C ASP A 474 -3.61 -18.72 16.24
N MET A 475 -3.43 -18.74 14.92
CA MET A 475 -4.36 -19.36 13.96
C MET A 475 -3.95 -20.79 13.59
N GLY A 476 -2.92 -21.36 14.21
CA GLY A 476 -2.43 -22.71 13.88
C GLY A 476 -1.73 -22.81 12.52
N LEU A 477 -1.25 -21.68 12.00
CA LEU A 477 -0.52 -21.57 10.73
C LEU A 477 1.00 -21.59 10.98
N PRO A 478 1.83 -21.81 9.95
CA PRO A 478 3.29 -21.79 10.12
C PRO A 478 3.79 -20.46 10.74
N PRO A 479 4.69 -20.48 11.75
CA PRO A 479 5.16 -19.26 12.41
C PRO A 479 5.79 -18.24 11.47
N LEU A 480 6.54 -18.69 10.45
CA LEU A 480 7.13 -17.80 9.43
C LEU A 480 6.09 -17.12 8.53
N ALA A 481 4.83 -17.54 8.60
CA ALA A 481 3.77 -17.02 7.76
C ALA A 481 2.74 -16.22 8.56
N GLN A 482 2.47 -16.57 9.83
CA GLN A 482 1.54 -15.82 10.69
C GLN A 482 2.18 -14.94 11.77
N GLY A 483 3.49 -15.09 12.03
CA GLY A 483 4.14 -14.45 13.17
C GLY A 483 3.50 -14.92 14.49
N ALA A 484 3.12 -13.97 15.33
CA ALA A 484 2.36 -14.23 16.56
C ALA A 484 0.88 -14.61 16.31
N GLY A 485 0.37 -14.43 15.09
CA GLY A 485 -0.98 -14.81 14.68
C GLY A 485 -1.85 -13.64 14.22
N LEU A 486 -3.17 -13.86 14.23
CA LEU A 486 -4.15 -12.84 13.85
C LEU A 486 -4.24 -11.76 14.93
N ALA A 487 -3.95 -10.51 14.58
CA ALA A 487 -4.08 -9.37 15.49
C ALA A 487 -5.54 -9.22 16.00
N GLN A 488 -5.73 -8.82 17.27
CA GLN A 488 -7.05 -8.70 17.93
C GLN A 488 -7.37 -7.29 18.40
#